data_AF-A0A257NKJ3-F1
#
_entry.id   AF-A0A257NKJ3-F1
#
_cell.length_a   1.000
_cell.length_b   1.000
_cell.length_c   1.000
_cell.angle_alpha   90.00
_cell.angle_beta   90.00
_cell.angle_gamma   90.00
#
_symmetry.space_group_name_H-M   'P 1'
#
loop_
_entity.id
_entity.type
_entity.pdbx_description
1 polymer ?
#
loop_
_entity_poly.entity_id
_entity_poly.type
_entity_poly.pdbx_seq_one_letter_code
_entity_poly.pdbx_strand_id
1 'polypeptide(L)' 'IGAGWSKRSAEGRDYISVKLDDPSFSAPIYANLFDDEGGDGYTLIWSRSRKPSGE' A
#
# COMPACT_ATOMS: atom_id res chain seq x y z
N ILE A 1 -11.35 -0.24 8.20
CA ILE A 1 -11.08 -1.21 7.10
C ILE A 1 -11.34 -0.52 5.76
N GLY A 2 -10.45 -0.67 4.76
CA GLY A 2 -10.41 0.21 3.57
C GLY A 2 -10.68 -0.40 2.20
N ALA A 3 -9.93 0.03 1.18
CA ALA A 3 -10.23 -0.20 -0.24
C ALA A 3 -8.99 -0.62 -1.06
N GLY A 4 -9.23 -1.32 -2.17
CA GLY A 4 -8.18 -1.76 -3.11
C GLY A 4 -8.56 -1.48 -4.56
N TRP A 5 -7.58 -1.12 -5.38
CA TRP A 5 -7.74 -0.85 -6.82
C TRP A 5 -6.64 -1.53 -7.62
N SER A 6 -7.02 -2.29 -8.65
CA SER A 6 -6.08 -2.88 -9.60
C SER A 6 -5.38 -1.79 -10.41
N LYS A 7 -4.05 -1.86 -10.48
CA LYS A 7 -3.20 -0.95 -11.25
C LYS A 7 -2.11 -1.74 -11.96
N ARG A 8 -1.55 -1.12 -13.00
CA ARG A 8 -0.38 -1.61 -13.72
C ARG A 8 0.73 -0.57 -13.59
N SER A 9 1.95 -1.01 -13.27
CA SER A 9 3.11 -0.14 -13.14
C SER A 9 3.59 0.34 -14.52
N ALA A 10 4.45 1.37 -14.53
CA ALA A 10 5.08 1.83 -15.77
C ALA A 10 5.94 0.73 -16.44
N GLU A 11 6.46 -0.20 -15.65
CA GLU A 11 7.23 -1.36 -16.10
C GLU A 11 6.33 -2.55 -16.51
N GLY A 12 5.01 -2.37 -16.52
CA GLY A 12 4.05 -3.38 -16.98
C GLY A 12 3.66 -4.42 -15.93
N ARG A 13 4.09 -4.28 -14.67
CA ARG A 13 3.76 -5.21 -13.58
C ARG A 13 2.41 -4.86 -12.96
N ASP A 14 1.54 -5.86 -12.81
CA ASP A 14 0.24 -5.70 -12.16
C ASP A 14 0.38 -5.68 -10.63
N TYR A 15 -0.38 -4.80 -9.97
CA TYR A 15 -0.38 -4.63 -8.52
C TYR A 15 -1.72 -4.09 -8.02
N ILE A 16 -1.98 -4.25 -6.72
CA ILE A 16 -3.15 -3.64 -6.08
C ILE A 16 -2.69 -2.42 -5.28
N SER A 17 -3.21 -1.24 -5.62
CA SER A 17 -3.08 -0.07 -4.76
C SER A 17 -4.10 -0.20 -3.64
N VAL A 18 -3.66 -0.11 -2.38
CA VAL A 18 -4.49 -0.33 -1.19
C VAL A 18 -4.52 0.94 -0.35
N LYS A 19 -5.69 1.30 0.15
CA LYS A 19 -5.88 2.26 1.24
C LYS A 19 -6.40 1.53 2.46
N LEU A 20 -5.68 1.58 3.56
CA LEU A 20 -6.10 1.05 4.86
C LEU A 20 -6.47 2.22 5.78
N ASP A 21 -7.77 2.48 5.93
CA ASP A 21 -8.34 3.53 6.76
C ASP A 21 -9.15 2.93 7.93
N ASP A 22 -8.43 2.23 8.80
CA ASP A 22 -9.02 1.74 10.05
C ASP A 22 -8.91 2.78 11.17
N PRO A 23 -9.94 2.95 12.03
CA PRO A 23 -9.87 3.82 13.21
C PRO A 23 -8.70 3.48 14.17
N SER A 24 -8.19 2.25 14.10
CA SER A 24 -7.01 1.82 14.88
C SER A 24 -5.70 2.46 14.40
N PHE A 25 -5.67 3.08 13.22
CA PHE A 25 -4.51 3.81 12.71
C PHE A 25 -4.61 5.31 13.00
N SER A 26 -3.48 5.94 13.31
CA SER A 26 -3.41 7.39 13.52
C SER A 26 -3.73 8.21 12.25
N ALA A 27 -3.57 7.60 11.08
CA ALA A 27 -3.91 8.17 9.77
C ALA A 27 -4.11 7.02 8.76
N PRO A 28 -4.84 7.23 7.66
CA PRO A 28 -4.94 6.26 6.58
C PRO A 28 -3.56 5.88 6.03
N ILE A 29 -3.35 4.59 5.78
CA ILE A 29 -2.13 4.07 5.16
C ILE A 29 -2.41 3.81 3.68
N TYR A 30 -1.54 4.33 2.82
CA TYR A 30 -1.53 4.00 1.39
C TYR A 30 -0.39 3.02 1.13
N ALA A 31 -0.71 1.93 0.43
CA ALA A 31 0.20 0.85 0.17
C ALA A 31 0.03 0.29 -1.24
N ASN A 32 1.04 -0.43 -1.72
CA ASN A 32 0.98 -1.20 -2.96
C ASN A 32 1.27 -2.66 -2.63
N LEU A 33 0.37 -3.54 -3.04
CA LEU A 33 0.45 -4.98 -2.86
C LEU A 33 0.86 -5.63 -4.19
N PHE A 34 1.94 -6.38 -4.17
CA PHE A 34 2.47 -7.12 -5.31
C PHE A 34 2.39 -8.61 -5.04
N ASP A 35 2.03 -9.38 -6.06
CA ASP A 35 2.19 -10.84 -6.06
C ASP A 35 3.68 -11.18 -6.10
N ASP A 36 4.11 -12.14 -5.27
CA ASP A 36 5.46 -12.68 -5.34
C ASP A 36 5.60 -13.62 -6.53
N GLU A 37 6.73 -13.62 -7.22
CA GLU A 37 6.91 -14.25 -8.54
C GLU A 37 6.75 -15.79 -8.51
N GLY A 38 6.63 -16.39 -7.32
CA GLY A 38 6.35 -17.81 -7.07
C GLY A 38 4.92 -18.14 -6.63
N GLY A 39 4.03 -17.15 -6.45
CA GLY A 39 2.64 -17.36 -6.02
C GLY A 39 2.45 -17.79 -4.56
N ASP A 40 3.53 -17.90 -3.77
CA ASP A 40 3.50 -18.29 -2.36
C ASP A 40 3.13 -17.14 -1.40
N GLY A 41 2.92 -15.93 -1.93
CA GLY A 41 2.51 -14.80 -1.09
C GLY A 41 2.42 -13.47 -1.81
N TYR A 42 2.23 -12.43 -0.98
CA TYR A 42 2.13 -11.05 -1.44
C TYR A 42 3.06 -10.15 -0.64
N THR A 43 3.72 -9.22 -1.32
CA THR A 43 4.53 -8.18 -0.69
C THR A 43 3.73 -6.88 -0.62
N LEU A 44 3.54 -6.36 0.60
CA LEU A 44 2.89 -5.08 0.84
C LEU A 44 3.93 -3.98 1.13
N ILE A 45 4.07 -3.03 0.21
CA ILE A 45 4.98 -1.89 0.34
C ILE A 45 4.18 -0.67 0.78
N TRP A 46 4.56 -0.06 1.90
CA TRP A 46 3.94 1.13 2.46
C TRP A 46 4.98 2.05 3.08
N SER A 47 4.69 3.35 3.13
CA SER A 47 5.51 4.33 3.83
C SER A 47 4.69 5.01 4.93
N ARG A 48 5.34 5.31 6.06
CA ARG A 48 4.73 6.11 7.12
C ARG A 48 5.01 7.58 6.82
N SER A 49 3.98 8.42 6.86
CA SER A 49 4.20 9.87 6.87
C SER A 49 5.06 10.23 8.08
N ARG A 50 6.22 10.86 7.84
CA ARG A 50 6.95 11.53 8.91
C ARG A 50 6.06 12.65 9.43
N LYS A 51 5.95 12.77 10.76
CA LYS A 51 5.39 14.00 11.33
C LYS A 51 6.21 15.15 10.76
N PRO A 52 5.58 16.24 10.25
CA PRO A 52 6.36 17.44 9.96
C PRO A 52 7.09 17.78 11.26
N SER A 53 8.43 17.82 11.19
CA SER A 53 9.22 18.34 12.30
C SER A 53 8.75 19.77 12.48
N GLY A 54 7.98 20.03 13.53
CA GLY A 54 7.52 21.37 13.84
C GLY A 54 8.72 22.21 14.25
N GLU A 55 8.96 23.27 13.50
CA GLU A 55 9.55 24.52 13.99
C GLU A 55 8.41 25.53 14.17
#